data_AF-A0A3D5B5S8-F1
#
_entry.id   AF-A0A3D5B5S8-F1
#
_cell.length_a   1.000
_cell.length_b   1.000
_cell.length_c   1.000
_cell.angle_alpha   90.00
_cell.angle_beta   90.00
_cell.angle_gamma   90.00
#
_symmetry.space_group_name_H-M   'P 1'
#
loop_
_entity.id
_entity.type
_entity.pdbx_description
1 polymer ?
#
loop_
_entity_poly.entity_id
_entity_poly.type
_entity_poly.pdbx_seq_one_letter_code
_entity_poly.pdbx_strand_id
1 'polypeptide(L)'
;MGTKTKSNPKSNGGTKSSPIARLIQIGRKKSFVTINDILEFFPDAEQDVEQLEEAFAALISAGIPYIEDAELLADPSDEDLKQEELEEEEEEVKPADDLANIDTDDTIGLYLKEVSRVPLLTATQEVELAQRIESGRMAREELARGNVSSRRR
;
A
#
# COMPACT_ATOMS: atom_id res chain seq x y z
N MET A 1 -10.79 57.31 25.69
CA MET A 1 -11.06 56.45 24.53
C MET A 1 -9.91 56.57 23.53
N GLY A 2 -9.05 55.56 23.42
CA GLY A 2 -7.96 55.54 22.44
C GLY A 2 -8.20 54.44 21.41
N THR A 3 -8.49 54.80 20.17
CA THR A 3 -8.46 53.87 19.04
C THR A 3 -7.03 53.83 18.50
N LYS A 4 -6.25 52.83 18.91
CA LYS A 4 -4.97 52.50 18.25
C LYS A 4 -5.21 51.41 17.22
N THR A 5 -5.16 51.85 15.97
CA THR A 5 -4.81 51.14 14.74
C THR A 5 -3.94 49.90 14.98
N LYS A 6 -4.43 48.70 14.59
CA LYS A 6 -3.57 47.51 14.46
C LYS A 6 -2.68 47.69 13.25
N SER A 7 -1.41 47.97 13.54
CA SER A 7 -0.29 48.01 12.62
C SER A 7 -0.01 46.62 12.07
N ASN A 8 -0.06 46.50 10.75
CA ASN A 8 0.55 45.44 9.98
C ASN A 8 2.07 45.41 10.25
N PRO A 9 2.70 44.28 10.64
CA PRO A 9 4.14 44.19 10.59
C PRO A 9 4.55 43.66 9.21
N LYS A 10 5.14 44.53 8.39
CA LYS A 10 6.08 44.08 7.36
C LYS A 10 7.39 43.70 8.03
N SER A 11 7.86 42.48 7.79
CA SER A 11 9.18 41.94 8.15
C SER A 11 9.28 40.60 7.41
N ASN A 12 10.28 40.24 6.62
CA ASN A 12 11.53 40.84 6.21
C ASN A 12 12.00 40.03 4.98
N GLY A 13 12.60 40.67 3.98
CA GLY A 13 13.11 40.01 2.79
C GLY A 13 14.36 39.18 3.11
N GLY A 14 14.20 37.86 3.14
CA GLY A 14 15.28 36.87 3.13
C GLY A 14 14.63 35.55 2.73
N THR A 15 15.13 34.91 1.68
CA THR A 15 14.59 33.69 1.07
C THR A 15 14.52 32.53 2.09
N LYS A 16 13.49 32.52 2.93
CA LYS A 16 13.11 31.34 3.72
C LYS A 16 12.00 30.67 2.94
N SER A 17 12.36 29.63 2.20
CA SER A 17 11.38 28.74 1.55
C SER A 17 10.33 28.32 2.59
N SER A 18 9.04 28.39 2.23
CA SER A 18 7.93 27.96 3.11
C SER A 18 8.21 26.54 3.64
N PRO A 19 7.86 26.20 4.89
CA PRO A 19 7.95 24.84 5.41
C PRO A 19 7.34 23.81 4.43
N ILE A 20 6.18 24.13 3.85
CA ILE A 20 5.50 23.31 2.83
C ILE A 20 6.38 23.13 1.59
N ALA A 21 7.01 24.21 1.10
CA ALA A 21 7.87 24.14 -0.07
C ALA A 21 9.13 23.27 0.16
N ARG A 22 9.65 23.26 1.39
CA ARG A 22 10.76 22.36 1.77
C ARG A 22 10.31 20.90 1.88
N LEU A 23 9.13 20.66 2.45
CA LEU A 23 8.53 19.33 2.55
C LEU A 23 8.32 18.72 1.15
N ILE A 24 7.76 19.49 0.22
CA ILE A 24 7.60 19.06 -1.19
C ILE A 24 8.95 18.76 -1.84
N GLN A 25 9.98 19.58 -1.56
CA GLN A 25 11.30 19.38 -2.14
C GLN A 25 11.95 18.07 -1.67
N ILE A 26 11.75 17.69 -0.40
CA ILE A 26 12.21 16.41 0.13
C ILE A 26 11.39 15.27 -0.43
N GLY A 27 10.06 15.40 -0.44
CA GLY A 27 9.16 14.41 -1.03
C GLY A 27 9.45 14.12 -2.50
N ARG A 28 9.84 15.12 -3.28
CA ARG A 28 10.29 14.93 -4.68
C ARG A 28 11.64 14.22 -4.81
N LYS A 29 12.53 14.35 -3.82
CA LYS A 29 13.84 13.68 -3.83
C LYS A 29 13.75 12.23 -3.34
N LYS A 30 12.95 12.00 -2.30
CA LYS A 30 12.73 10.68 -1.70
C LYS A 30 11.61 9.88 -2.40
N SER A 31 10.82 10.52 -3.26
CA SER A 31 9.56 9.99 -3.84
C SER A 31 8.42 9.73 -2.84
N PHE A 32 8.67 9.89 -1.54
CA PHE A 32 7.70 9.78 -0.46
C PHE A 32 8.08 10.71 0.71
N VAL A 33 7.17 10.89 1.66
CA VAL A 33 7.39 11.65 2.90
C VAL A 33 6.87 10.83 4.08
N THR A 34 7.61 10.75 5.18
CA THR A 34 7.12 10.07 6.40
C THR A 34 6.34 11.02 7.30
N ILE A 35 5.46 10.50 8.16
CA ILE A 35 4.78 11.34 9.18
C ILE A 35 5.81 12.06 10.06
N ASN A 36 6.93 11.39 10.40
CA ASN A 36 8.03 12.02 11.13
C ASN A 36 8.66 13.19 10.36
N ASP A 37 8.92 13.04 9.05
CA ASP A 37 9.40 14.15 8.22
C ASP A 37 8.40 15.33 8.28
N ILE A 38 7.08 15.08 8.23
CA ILE A 38 6.07 16.14 8.34
C ILE A 38 6.14 16.84 9.70
N LEU A 39 6.20 16.08 10.80
CA LEU A 39 6.26 16.62 12.16
C LEU A 39 7.56 17.41 12.43
N GLU A 40 8.68 17.06 11.79
CA GLU A 40 9.92 17.86 11.85
C GLU A 40 9.76 19.25 11.22
N PHE A 41 8.99 19.36 10.14
CA PHE A 41 8.73 20.65 9.47
C PHE A 41 7.58 21.43 10.12
N PHE A 42 6.70 20.74 10.86
CA PHE A 42 5.54 21.30 11.55
C PHE A 42 5.54 20.88 13.04
N PRO A 43 6.48 21.36 13.85
CA PRO A 43 6.60 20.97 15.27
C PRO A 43 5.42 21.45 16.13
N ASP A 44 4.72 22.50 15.70
CA ASP A 44 3.54 23.06 16.35
C ASP A 44 2.22 22.54 15.73
N ALA A 45 2.24 21.36 15.09
CA ALA A 45 1.09 20.77 14.39
C ALA A 45 -0.19 20.68 15.26
N GLU A 46 -0.05 20.53 16.58
CA GLU A 46 -1.18 20.50 17.52
C GLU A 46 -1.85 21.87 17.72
N GLN A 47 -1.15 22.97 17.42
CA GLN A 47 -1.61 24.34 17.61
C GLN A 47 -2.06 25.01 16.31
N ASP A 48 -1.60 24.51 15.16
CA ASP A 48 -1.91 25.04 13.82
C ASP A 48 -2.31 23.92 12.86
N VAL A 49 -3.53 23.41 13.06
CA VAL A 49 -4.12 22.34 12.24
C VAL A 49 -4.37 22.80 10.80
N GLU A 50 -4.73 24.07 10.59
CA GLU A 50 -4.98 24.63 9.26
C GLU A 50 -3.72 24.57 8.38
N GLN A 51 -2.56 24.88 8.95
CA GLN A 51 -1.29 24.79 8.24
C GLN A 51 -0.89 23.33 7.92
N LEU A 52 -1.21 22.40 8.82
CA LEU A 52 -0.96 20.97 8.61
C LEU A 52 -1.84 20.43 7.46
N GLU A 53 -3.12 20.79 7.43
CA GLU A 53 -4.03 20.45 6.34
C GLU A 53 -3.53 20.99 5.00
N GLU A 54 -3.05 22.24 4.96
CA GLU A 54 -2.45 22.83 3.75
C GLU A 54 -1.24 22.03 3.26
N ALA A 55 -0.40 21.56 4.18
CA ALA A 55 0.77 20.74 3.85
C ALA A 55 0.36 19.40 3.21
N PHE A 56 -0.62 18.69 3.79
CA PHE A 56 -1.15 17.46 3.21
C PHE A 56 -1.80 17.69 1.84
N ALA A 57 -2.61 18.74 1.69
CA ALA A 57 -3.22 19.09 0.41
C ALA A 57 -2.16 19.38 -0.66
N ALA A 58 -1.06 20.03 -0.28
CA ALA A 58 0.05 20.32 -1.18
C ALA A 58 0.83 19.06 -1.58
N LEU A 59 1.02 18.09 -0.68
CA LEU A 59 1.62 16.79 -0.99
C LEU A 59 0.75 15.99 -1.98
N ILE A 60 -0.56 15.91 -1.73
CA ILE A 60 -1.53 15.24 -2.61
C ILE A 60 -1.55 15.90 -3.99
N SER A 61 -1.60 17.23 -4.05
CA SER A 61 -1.58 17.99 -5.31
C SER A 61 -0.27 17.81 -6.08
N ALA A 62 0.84 17.54 -5.38
CA ALA A 62 2.13 17.25 -5.97
C ALA A 62 2.32 15.77 -6.32
N GLY A 63 1.36 14.89 -5.99
CA GLY A 63 1.44 13.45 -6.23
C GLY A 63 2.48 12.74 -5.37
N ILE A 64 2.79 13.28 -4.18
CA ILE A 64 3.80 12.72 -3.28
C ILE A 64 3.07 11.92 -2.19
N PRO A 65 3.24 10.59 -2.13
CA PRO A 65 2.66 9.77 -1.07
C PRO A 65 3.28 10.11 0.29
N TYR A 66 2.46 10.05 1.34
CA TYR A 66 2.93 10.10 2.72
C TYR A 66 2.66 8.77 3.41
N ILE A 67 3.58 8.33 4.26
CA ILE A 67 3.56 7.02 4.90
C ILE A 67 3.89 7.11 6.39
N GLU A 68 3.35 6.18 7.17
CA GLU A 68 3.53 6.12 8.62
C GLU A 68 4.89 5.48 8.97
N ASP A 69 5.23 4.35 8.33
CA ASP A 69 6.50 3.64 8.48
C ASP A 69 7.26 3.53 7.16
N ALA A 70 8.49 4.07 7.13
CA ALA A 70 9.41 3.97 5.98
C ALA A 70 9.81 2.52 5.63
N GLU A 71 9.69 1.62 6.61
CA GLU A 71 10.00 0.19 6.46
C GLU A 71 9.01 -0.52 5.53
N LEU A 72 7.77 -0.02 5.39
CA LEU A 72 6.76 -0.56 4.47
C LEU A 72 7.04 -0.28 2.98
N LEU A 73 8.07 0.51 2.66
CA LEU A 73 8.50 0.79 1.28
C LEU A 73 9.82 0.12 0.92
N ALA A 74 10.45 -0.63 1.83
CA ALA A 74 11.49 -1.56 1.40
C ALA A 74 10.77 -2.63 0.58
N ASP A 75 11.12 -2.75 -0.71
CA ASP A 75 10.86 -4.02 -1.40
C ASP A 75 11.45 -5.10 -0.49
N PRO A 76 10.64 -6.08 -0.05
CA PRO A 76 11.14 -7.14 0.80
C PRO A 76 12.35 -7.75 0.09
N SER A 77 13.46 -7.89 0.81
CA SER A 77 14.66 -8.43 0.20
C SER A 77 14.41 -9.90 -0.19
N ASP A 78 15.17 -10.41 -1.16
CA ASP A 78 15.10 -11.84 -1.52
C ASP A 78 15.35 -12.79 -0.32
N GLU A 79 15.95 -12.30 0.77
CA GLU A 79 16.08 -13.08 2.02
C GLU A 79 14.84 -12.97 2.91
N ASP A 80 14.20 -11.80 2.98
CA ASP A 80 12.96 -11.61 3.74
C ASP A 80 11.82 -12.45 3.12
N LEU A 81 11.71 -12.45 1.79
CA LEU A 81 10.74 -13.27 1.05
C LEU A 81 10.95 -14.78 1.25
N LYS A 82 12.22 -15.22 1.35
CA LYS A 82 12.54 -16.64 1.60
C LYS A 82 12.26 -17.05 3.04
N GLN A 83 12.46 -16.14 3.98
CA GLN A 83 12.18 -16.39 5.39
C GLN A 83 10.67 -16.51 5.63
N GLU A 84 9.86 -15.65 5.00
CA GLU A 84 8.40 -15.78 4.98
C GLU A 84 7.94 -17.08 4.29
N GLU A 85 8.52 -17.45 3.13
CA GLU A 85 8.21 -18.73 2.45
C GLU A 85 8.42 -19.97 3.34
N LEU A 86 9.45 -19.95 4.19
CA LEU A 86 9.76 -21.07 5.11
C LEU A 86 8.83 -21.12 6.32
N GLU A 87 8.36 -19.97 6.79
CA GLU A 87 7.42 -19.88 7.92
C GLU A 87 5.99 -20.24 7.50
N GLU A 88 5.61 -19.93 6.25
CA GLU A 88 4.30 -20.26 5.68
C GLU A 88 4.12 -21.76 5.37
N GLU A 89 5.19 -22.51 5.06
CA GLU A 89 5.12 -23.97 4.84
C GLU A 89 4.72 -24.76 6.11
N GLU A 90 4.86 -24.17 7.31
CA GLU A 90 4.49 -24.82 8.58
C GLU A 90 3.03 -24.55 9.02
N GLU A 91 2.35 -23.56 8.44
CA GLU A 91 0.98 -23.20 8.83
C GLU A 91 -0.08 -23.94 7.99
N GLU A 92 -0.32 -25.22 8.30
CA GLU A 92 -1.54 -25.91 7.86
C GLU A 92 -2.78 -25.22 8.48
N VAL A 93 -3.39 -24.32 7.72
CA VAL A 93 -4.59 -23.57 8.11
C VAL A 93 -5.77 -24.54 8.31
N LYS A 94 -6.09 -24.84 9.57
CA LYS A 94 -7.32 -25.58 9.92
C LYS A 94 -8.53 -24.71 9.61
N PRO A 95 -9.61 -25.24 9.01
CA PRO A 95 -10.83 -24.48 8.80
C PRO A 95 -11.53 -24.29 10.15
N ALA A 96 -11.33 -23.13 10.78
CA ALA A 96 -12.20 -22.67 11.84
C ALA A 96 -13.55 -22.23 11.22
N ASP A 97 -14.67 -22.58 11.85
CA ASP A 97 -16.00 -22.19 11.39
C ASP A 97 -16.21 -20.69 11.58
N ASP A 98 -15.82 -19.95 10.54
CA ASP A 98 -15.47 -18.54 10.60
C ASP A 98 -16.64 -17.58 10.32
N LEU A 99 -17.82 -18.14 10.07
CA LEU A 99 -19.05 -17.41 9.72
C LEU A 99 -19.90 -17.06 10.95
N ALA A 100 -19.56 -17.58 12.14
CA ALA A 100 -20.39 -17.44 13.33
C ALA A 100 -20.58 -15.99 13.83
N ASN A 101 -19.72 -15.06 13.40
CA ASN A 101 -19.67 -13.67 13.89
C ASN A 101 -19.95 -12.61 12.82
N ILE A 102 -20.42 -12.98 11.62
CA ILE A 102 -20.74 -12.03 10.54
C ILE A 102 -22.24 -12.02 10.33
N ASP A 103 -22.85 -10.84 10.41
CA ASP A 103 -24.25 -10.65 10.04
C ASP A 103 -24.40 -10.96 8.54
N THR A 104 -25.36 -11.80 8.16
CA THR A 104 -25.55 -12.26 6.77
C THR A 104 -25.87 -11.12 5.79
N ASP A 105 -26.22 -9.94 6.30
CA ASP A 105 -26.53 -8.75 5.52
C ASP A 105 -25.29 -7.94 5.13
N ASP A 106 -24.12 -8.21 5.73
CA ASP A 106 -22.86 -7.54 5.38
C ASP A 106 -22.15 -8.24 4.20
N THR A 107 -22.62 -7.93 2.99
CA THR A 107 -22.03 -8.46 1.74
C THR A 107 -20.55 -8.10 1.55
N ILE A 108 -20.09 -6.98 2.10
CA ILE A 108 -18.70 -6.54 1.98
C ILE A 108 -17.83 -7.34 2.96
N GLY A 109 -18.26 -7.43 4.22
CA GLY A 109 -17.59 -8.24 5.24
C GLY A 109 -17.49 -9.71 4.85
N LEU A 110 -18.56 -10.27 4.27
CA LEU A 110 -18.56 -11.64 3.73
C LEU A 110 -17.54 -11.82 2.60
N TYR A 111 -17.47 -10.87 1.65
CA TYR A 111 -16.50 -10.94 0.57
C TYR A 111 -15.05 -10.87 1.09
N LEU A 112 -14.75 -9.89 1.95
CA LEU A 112 -13.41 -9.70 2.51
C LEU A 112 -12.95 -10.91 3.32
N LYS A 113 -13.84 -11.51 4.10
CA LYS A 113 -13.56 -12.74 4.86
C LYS A 113 -13.29 -13.93 3.94
N GLU A 114 -14.05 -14.06 2.84
CA GLU A 114 -13.86 -15.18 1.91
C GLU A 114 -12.53 -15.06 1.14
N VAL A 115 -12.16 -13.86 0.69
CA VAL A 115 -10.88 -13.66 0.00
C VAL A 115 -9.68 -13.73 0.94
N SER A 116 -9.83 -13.43 2.23
CA SER A 116 -8.74 -13.52 3.21
C SER A 116 -8.41 -14.95 3.64
N ARG A 117 -9.26 -15.94 3.30
CA ARG A 117 -9.03 -17.36 3.67
C ARG A 117 -7.95 -18.02 2.83
N VAL A 118 -7.71 -17.50 1.62
CA VAL A 118 -6.76 -18.07 0.69
C VAL A 118 -5.46 -17.27 0.80
N PRO A 119 -4.34 -17.89 1.18
CA PRO A 119 -3.06 -17.18 1.25
C PRO A 119 -2.65 -16.71 -0.14
N LEU A 120 -1.78 -15.69 -0.17
CA LEU A 120 -1.19 -15.22 -1.42
C LEU A 120 -0.29 -16.30 -2.02
N LEU A 121 -0.12 -16.26 -3.34
CA LEU A 121 0.75 -17.20 -4.03
C LEU A 121 2.20 -16.73 -3.94
N THR A 122 3.11 -17.67 -3.75
CA THR A 122 4.54 -17.42 -3.91
C THR A 122 4.91 -17.39 -5.40
N ALA A 123 6.05 -16.77 -5.74
CA ALA A 123 6.50 -16.68 -7.13
C ALA A 123 6.69 -18.07 -7.78
N THR A 124 7.11 -19.06 -7.01
CA THR A 124 7.27 -20.45 -7.48
C THR A 124 5.90 -21.08 -7.76
N GLN A 125 4.93 -20.92 -6.86
CA GLN A 125 3.56 -21.40 -7.03
C GLN A 125 2.87 -20.77 -8.25
N GLU A 126 3.08 -19.47 -8.49
CA GLU A 126 2.55 -18.78 -9.67
C GLU A 126 3.07 -19.38 -10.98
N VAL A 127 4.38 -19.66 -11.05
CA VAL A 127 5.00 -20.30 -12.22
C VAL A 127 4.43 -21.70 -12.44
N GLU A 128 4.28 -22.51 -11.38
CA GLU A 128 3.71 -23.85 -11.47
C GLU A 128 2.25 -23.83 -11.94
N LEU A 129 1.44 -22.92 -11.39
CA LEU A 129 0.06 -22.71 -11.82
C LEU A 129 -0.03 -22.30 -13.29
N ALA A 130 0.83 -21.38 -13.73
CA ALA A 130 0.89 -20.95 -15.13
C ALA A 130 1.22 -22.13 -16.07
N GLN A 131 2.21 -22.97 -15.71
CA GLN A 131 2.55 -24.16 -16.49
C GLN A 131 1.40 -25.18 -16.55
N ARG A 132 0.70 -25.39 -15.43
CA ARG A 132 -0.49 -26.26 -15.37
C ARG A 132 -1.62 -25.74 -16.26
N ILE A 133 -1.86 -24.43 -16.28
CA ILE A 133 -2.85 -23.81 -17.14
C ILE A 133 -2.49 -24.00 -18.62
N GLU A 134 -1.22 -23.75 -18.98
CA GLU A 134 -0.75 -23.87 -20.36
C GLU A 134 -0.78 -25.32 -20.86
N SER A 135 -0.34 -26.28 -20.05
CA SER A 135 -0.44 -27.71 -20.39
C SER A 135 -1.91 -28.16 -20.59
N GLY A 136 -2.83 -27.67 -19.75
CA GLY A 136 -4.26 -27.91 -19.92
C GLY A 136 -4.82 -27.32 -21.22
N ARG A 137 -4.35 -26.13 -21.62
CA ARG A 137 -4.71 -25.51 -22.89
C ARG A 137 -4.21 -26.34 -24.08
N MET A 138 -2.94 -26.76 -24.06
CA MET A 138 -2.37 -27.62 -25.09
C MET A 138 -3.15 -28.94 -25.22
N ALA A 139 -3.49 -29.58 -24.09
CA ALA A 139 -4.27 -30.82 -24.09
C ALA A 139 -5.66 -30.63 -24.74
N ARG A 140 -6.34 -29.52 -24.44
CA ARG A 140 -7.63 -29.18 -25.08
C ARG A 140 -7.48 -28.99 -26.59
N GLU A 141 -6.41 -28.34 -27.04
CA GLU A 141 -6.14 -28.17 -28.47
C GLU A 141 -5.85 -29.50 -29.18
N GLU A 142 -5.07 -30.39 -28.56
CA GLU A 142 -4.79 -31.73 -29.11
C GLU A 142 -6.07 -32.57 -29.24
N LEU A 143 -6.94 -32.54 -28.23
CA LEU A 143 -8.25 -33.19 -28.27
C LEU A 143 -9.10 -32.65 -29.42
N ALA A 144 -9.15 -31.33 -29.59
CA ALA A 144 -9.91 -30.67 -30.64
C ALA A 144 -9.39 -31.01 -32.05
N ARG A 145 -8.07 -31.17 -32.22
CA ARG A 145 -7.44 -31.58 -33.48
C ARG A 145 -7.61 -33.07 -33.80
N GLY A 146 -8.10 -33.88 -32.86
CA GLY A 146 -8.32 -35.31 -33.06
C GLY A 146 -7.05 -36.17 -33.04
N ASN A 147 -5.91 -35.60 -32.67
CA ASN A 147 -4.59 -36.26 -32.68
C ASN A 147 -4.32 -37.11 -31.43
N VAL A 148 -5.36 -37.52 -30.70
CA VAL A 148 -5.24 -38.29 -29.46
C VAL A 148 -5.45 -39.79 -29.69
N SER A 149 -4.51 -40.62 -29.26
CA SER A 149 -4.64 -42.08 -29.31
C SER A 149 -5.62 -42.58 -28.24
N SER A 150 -6.33 -43.68 -28.50
CA SER A 150 -7.36 -44.25 -27.59
C SER A 150 -6.85 -44.64 -26.18
N ARG A 151 -5.53 -44.61 -25.95
CA ARG A 151 -4.89 -44.88 -24.64
C ARG A 151 -4.59 -43.59 -23.84
N ARG A 152 -4.66 -42.41 -24.48
CA ARG A 152 -4.39 -41.08 -23.89
C ARG A 152 -5.64 -40.21 -23.70
N ARG A 153 -6.82 -40.74 -24.02
CA ARG A 153 -8.11 -40.07 -23.82
C ARG A 153 -8.60 -40.23 -22.39
#